data_AF-A0A3D1I8X4-F1
#
_entry.id   AF-A0A3D1I8X4-F1
#
_cell.length_a   1.000
_cell.length_b   1.000
_cell.length_c   1.000
_cell.angle_alpha   90.00
_cell.angle_beta   90.00
_cell.angle_gamma   90.00
#
_symmetry.space_group_name_H-M   'P 1'
#
loop_
_entity.id
_entity.type
_entity.pdbx_description
1 polymer ?
#
loop_
_entity_poly.entity_id
_entity_poly.type
_entity_poly.pdbx_seq_one_letter_code
_entity_poly.pdbx_strand_id
1 'polypeptide(L)'
;MIVILIIGVLTTIAVPQFMRARGRSLQRTCVLNLRKIADAKEVYAQEQKKPDGWPVAMTDIYPEYLRGATQPTCPAGGTYTVGAVGVDPECSHVDASYPHQL
;
A
#
# COMPACT_ATOMS: atom_id res chain seq x y z
N MET A 1 -30.76 -23.84 -25.18
CA MET A 1 -30.11 -22.85 -24.28
C MET A 1 -28.92 -23.49 -23.54
N ILE A 2 -27.93 -24.05 -24.25
CA ILE A 2 -26.77 -24.74 -23.63
C ILE A 2 -25.64 -23.77 -23.23
N VAL A 3 -25.55 -22.63 -23.92
CA VAL A 3 -24.50 -21.62 -23.71
C VAL A 3 -24.58 -21.01 -22.30
N ILE A 4 -25.79 -20.76 -21.80
CA ILE A 4 -26.01 -20.19 -20.45
C ILE A 4 -25.49 -21.15 -19.37
N LEU A 5 -25.69 -22.46 -19.55
CA LEU A 5 -25.22 -23.48 -18.61
C LEU A 5 -23.69 -23.51 -18.55
N ILE A 6 -23.02 -23.47 -19.70
CA ILE A 6 -21.54 -23.48 -19.77
C ILE A 6 -20.97 -22.20 -19.14
N ILE A 7 -21.54 -21.03 -19.45
CA ILE A 7 -21.10 -19.76 -18.86
C ILE A 7 -21.28 -19.79 -17.33
N GLY A 8 -22.41 -20.31 -16.83
CA GLY A 8 -22.65 -20.44 -15.39
C GLY A 8 -21.60 -21.29 -14.67
N VAL A 9 -21.21 -22.44 -15.25
CA VAL A 9 -20.15 -23.27 -14.67
C VAL A 9 -18.80 -22.55 -14.67
N LEU A 10 -18.44 -21.87 -15.75
CA LEU A 10 -17.16 -21.15 -15.83
C LEU A 10 -17.08 -19.98 -14.84
N THR A 11 -18.15 -19.20 -14.67
CA THR A 11 -18.15 -18.06 -13.75
C THR A 11 -18.01 -18.49 -12.29
N THR A 12 -18.65 -19.59 -11.89
CA THR A 12 -18.52 -20.11 -10.51
C THR A 12 -17.08 -20.47 -10.12
N ILE A 13 -16.28 -20.98 -11.06
CA ILE A 13 -14.87 -21.31 -10.82
C ILE A 13 -13.98 -20.06 -10.86
N ALA A 14 -14.26 -19.14 -11.78
CA ALA A 14 -13.41 -17.97 -12.03
C ALA A 14 -13.52 -16.88 -10.96
N VAL A 15 -14.73 -16.59 -10.47
CA VAL A 15 -14.98 -15.52 -9.48
C VAL A 15 -14.14 -15.64 -8.21
N PRO A 16 -14.08 -16.80 -7.51
CA PRO A 16 -13.32 -16.90 -6.27
C PRO A 16 -11.81 -16.72 -6.48
N GLN A 17 -11.28 -17.18 -7.62
CA GLN A 17 -9.87 -17.00 -7.95
C GLN A 17 -9.55 -15.53 -8.24
N PHE A 18 -10.41 -14.84 -8.98
CA PHE A 18 -10.25 -13.42 -9.28
C PHE A 18 -10.27 -12.56 -8.01
N MET A 19 -11.20 -12.82 -7.08
CA MET A 19 -11.28 -12.10 -5.81
C MET A 19 -10.00 -12.25 -4.97
N ARG A 20 -9.46 -13.48 -4.89
CA ARG A 20 -8.20 -13.74 -4.18
C ARG A 20 -7.00 -13.06 -4.84
N ALA A 21 -6.94 -13.09 -6.17
CA ALA A 21 -5.87 -12.42 -6.92
C ALA A 21 -5.92 -10.90 -6.73
N ARG A 22 -7.11 -10.31 -6.71
CA ARG A 22 -7.31 -8.88 -6.44
C ARG A 22 -6.81 -8.51 -5.04
N GLY A 23 -7.22 -9.21 -3.99
CA GLY A 23 -6.77 -8.94 -2.62
C GLY A 23 -5.24 -8.98 -2.48
N ARG A 24 -4.59 -10.01 -3.04
CA ARG A 24 -3.12 -10.12 -3.04
C ARG A 24 -2.43 -8.99 -3.81
N SER A 25 -3.00 -8.54 -4.93
CA SER A 25 -2.43 -7.43 -5.72
C SER A 25 -2.49 -6.11 -4.94
N LEU A 26 -3.62 -5.84 -4.28
CA LEU A 26 -3.81 -4.67 -3.44
C LEU A 26 -2.82 -4.66 -2.26
N GLN A 27 -2.68 -5.81 -1.59
CA GLN A 27 -1.71 -5.99 -0.50
C GLN A 27 -0.29 -5.71 -0.94
N ARG A 28 0.18 -6.37 -2.02
CA ARG A 28 1.54 -6.19 -2.53
C ARG A 28 1.82 -4.74 -2.89
N THR A 29 0.87 -4.08 -3.55
CA THR A 29 1.01 -2.66 -3.90
C THR A 29 1.06 -1.78 -2.66
N CYS A 30 0.23 -2.06 -1.65
CA CYS A 30 0.25 -1.37 -0.36
C CYS A 30 1.62 -1.48 0.33
N VAL A 31 2.14 -2.70 0.49
CA VAL A 31 3.45 -2.94 1.13
C VAL A 31 4.60 -2.30 0.34
N LEU A 32 4.53 -2.34 -0.99
CA LEU A 32 5.52 -1.64 -1.84
C LEU A 32 5.46 -0.12 -1.67
N ASN A 33 4.28 0.46 -1.50
CA ASN A 33 4.15 1.89 -1.23
C ASN A 33 4.66 2.25 0.17
N LEU A 34 4.37 1.42 1.18
CA LEU A 34 4.90 1.57 2.53
C LEU A 34 6.43 1.56 2.54
N ARG A 35 7.06 0.62 1.82
CA ARG A 35 8.52 0.58 1.64
C ARG A 35 9.06 1.85 1.01
N LYS A 36 8.44 2.32 -0.08
CA LYS A 36 8.84 3.59 -0.72
C LYS A 36 8.73 4.78 0.24
N ILE A 37 7.73 4.81 1.10
CA ILE A 37 7.57 5.87 2.11
C ILE A 37 8.68 5.76 3.17
N ALA A 38 9.02 4.54 3.61
CA ALA A 38 10.13 4.31 4.54
C ALA A 38 11.47 4.75 3.93
N ASP A 39 11.75 4.32 2.69
CA ASP A 39 12.97 4.69 1.96
C ASP A 39 13.05 6.22 1.78
N ALA A 40 11.95 6.86 1.35
CA ALA A 40 11.92 8.30 1.13
C ALA A 40 12.09 9.10 2.44
N LYS A 41 11.54 8.59 3.55
CA LYS A 41 11.77 9.16 4.88
C LYS A 41 13.23 9.08 5.31
N GLU A 42 13.87 7.94 5.07
CA GLU A 42 15.28 7.73 5.44
C GLU A 42 16.19 8.67 4.65
N VAL A 43 15.92 8.85 3.36
CA VAL A 43 16.64 9.83 2.53
C VAL A 43 16.41 11.26 3.05
N TYR A 44 15.17 11.63 3.38
CA TYR A 44 14.87 12.93 3.98
C TYR A 44 15.63 13.14 5.30
N ALA A 45 15.63 12.14 6.18
CA ALA A 45 16.33 12.21 7.46
C ALA A 45 17.85 12.37 7.27
N GLN A 46 18.43 11.65 6.31
CA GLN A 46 19.85 11.72 5.97
C GLN A 46 20.24 13.09 5.42
N GLU A 47 19.44 13.67 4.51
CA GLU A 47 19.74 14.97 3.91
C GLU A 47 19.54 16.13 4.90
N GLN A 48 18.47 16.08 5.69
CA GLN A 48 18.15 17.12 6.67
C GLN A 48 18.84 16.92 8.02
N LYS A 49 19.69 15.89 8.15
CA LYS A 49 20.40 15.50 9.38
C LYS A 49 19.46 15.38 10.58
N LYS A 50 18.28 14.80 10.38
CA LYS A 50 17.30 14.59 11.44
C LYS A 50 17.68 13.34 12.25
N PRO A 51 17.63 13.42 13.59
CA PRO A 51 17.86 12.24 14.41
C PRO A 51 16.68 11.27 14.36
N ASP A 52 16.92 10.02 14.75
CA ASP A 52 15.87 9.03 14.97
C ASP A 52 14.84 9.56 15.97
N GLY A 53 13.57 9.24 15.73
CA GLY A 53 12.45 9.73 16.54
C GLY A 53 11.97 11.14 16.19
N TRP A 54 12.59 11.83 15.22
CA TRP A 54 12.06 13.11 14.74
C TRP A 54 10.75 12.89 13.98
N PRO A 55 9.67 13.65 14.27
CA PRO A 55 8.39 13.48 13.60
C PRO A 55 8.46 13.97 12.15
N VAL A 56 8.16 13.09 11.20
CA VAL A 56 8.14 13.43 9.76
C VAL A 56 6.71 13.43 9.24
N ALA A 57 6.31 14.50 8.56
CA ALA A 57 5.02 14.57 7.90
C ALA A 57 5.13 14.12 6.44
N MET A 58 4.02 13.65 5.86
CA MET A 58 3.98 13.28 4.44
C MET A 58 4.33 14.48 3.53
N THR A 59 4.05 15.71 3.98
CA THR A 59 4.39 16.96 3.29
C THR A 59 5.88 17.26 3.23
N ASP A 60 6.68 16.66 4.12
CA ASP A 60 8.14 16.84 4.13
C ASP A 60 8.83 15.94 3.09
N ILE A 61 8.20 14.79 2.79
CA ILE A 61 8.74 13.74 1.92
C ILE A 61 8.19 13.85 0.50
N TYR A 62 6.93 14.25 0.35
CA TYR A 62 6.26 14.46 -0.92
C TYR A 62 6.26 15.94 -1.29
N PRO A 63 6.59 16.34 -2.54
CA PRO A 63 6.82 15.49 -3.72
C PRO A 63 8.30 15.16 -4.00
N GLU A 64 9.23 15.64 -3.18
CA GLU A 64 10.66 15.66 -3.51
C GLU A 64 11.34 14.29 -3.40
N TYR A 65 11.08 13.57 -2.32
CA TYR A 65 11.65 12.24 -2.04
C TYR A 65 10.72 11.11 -2.48
N LEU A 66 9.41 11.37 -2.50
CA LEU A 66 8.41 10.41 -2.94
C LEU A 66 7.81 10.82 -4.29
N ARG A 67 8.31 10.19 -5.37
CA ARG A 67 7.88 10.48 -6.74
C ARG A 67 6.48 9.93 -7.02
N GLY A 68 5.55 10.82 -7.34
CA GLY A 68 4.19 10.49 -7.78
C GLY A 68 3.45 11.74 -8.24
N ALA A 69 2.46 11.58 -9.13
CA ALA A 69 1.60 12.69 -9.56
C ALA A 69 0.62 13.14 -8.47
N THR A 70 0.34 12.26 -7.51
CA THR A 70 -0.53 12.50 -6.35
C THR A 70 0.04 11.78 -5.13
N GLN A 71 -0.35 12.25 -3.93
CA GLN A 71 0.01 11.58 -2.68
C GLN A 71 -0.47 10.12 -2.71
N PRO A 72 0.38 9.15 -2.31
CA PRO A 72 0.02 7.75 -2.34
C PRO A 72 -1.19 7.50 -1.43
N THR A 73 -2.18 6.79 -1.95
CA THR A 73 -3.31 6.27 -1.20
C THR A 73 -3.26 4.75 -1.22
N CYS A 74 -3.78 4.09 -0.19
CA CYS A 74 -3.85 2.64 -0.22
C CYS A 74 -4.90 2.21 -1.26
N PRO A 75 -4.57 1.31 -2.19
CA PRO A 75 -5.51 0.90 -3.23
C PRO A 75 -6.69 0.09 -2.68
N ALA A 76 -6.62 -0.35 -1.41
CA ALA A 76 -7.73 -0.95 -0.67
C ALA A 76 -8.58 0.06 0.13
N GLY A 77 -8.30 1.36 0.01
CA GLY A 77 -9.09 2.44 0.64
C GLY A 77 -8.57 2.93 2.00
N GLY A 78 -7.38 2.50 2.42
CA GLY A 78 -6.68 3.05 3.60
C GLY A 78 -5.84 4.30 3.33
N THR A 79 -5.33 4.88 4.41
CA THR A 79 -4.41 6.01 4.44
C THR A 79 -3.08 5.59 5.03
N TYR A 80 -1.98 6.16 4.52
CA TYR A 80 -0.64 5.89 5.04
C TYR A 80 -0.24 6.90 6.13
N THR A 81 0.34 6.40 7.21
CA THR A 81 0.93 7.17 8.30
C THR A 81 2.44 6.96 8.29
N VAL A 82 3.20 8.03 8.06
CA VAL A 82 4.65 7.98 7.88
C VAL A 82 5.40 7.59 9.16
N GLY A 83 4.94 8.07 10.31
CA GLY A 83 5.62 7.92 11.59
C GLY A 83 6.89 8.77 11.71
N ALA A 84 7.57 8.66 12.85
CA ALA A 84 8.87 9.32 13.06
C ALA A 84 10.00 8.63 12.26
N VAL A 85 11.15 9.28 12.15
CA VAL A 85 12.39 8.64 11.64
C VAL A 85 12.70 7.40 12.48
N GLY A 86 12.99 6.27 11.82
CA GLY A 86 13.23 4.97 12.46
C GLY A 86 11.99 4.17 12.89
N VAL A 87 10.77 4.70 12.74
CA VAL A 87 9.51 3.96 12.98
C VAL A 87 8.94 3.50 11.65
N ASP A 88 8.50 2.25 11.51
CA ASP A 88 7.91 1.82 10.23
C ASP A 88 6.61 2.59 9.90
N PRO A 89 6.41 3.01 8.64
CA PRO A 89 5.15 3.61 8.23
C PRO A 89 4.03 2.55 8.25
N GLU A 90 2.83 2.97 8.61
CA GLU A 90 1.67 2.11 8.75
C GLU A 90 0.58 2.46 7.74
N CYS A 91 -0.32 1.51 7.52
CA CYS A 91 -1.54 1.71 6.74
C CYS A 91 -2.75 1.51 7.64
N SER A 92 -3.76 2.39 7.53
CA SER A 92 -5.00 2.27 8.32
C SER A 92 -5.92 1.13 7.89
N HIS A 93 -5.63 0.48 6.75
CA HIS A 93 -6.44 -0.62 6.25
C HIS A 93 -6.12 -1.91 7.00
N VAL A 94 -7.12 -2.50 7.64
CA VAL A 94 -7.00 -3.75 8.37
C VAL A 94 -7.78 -4.83 7.63
N ASP A 95 -7.08 -5.81 7.08
CA ASP A 95 -7.67 -6.99 6.46
C ASP A 95 -6.98 -8.25 7.02
N ALA A 96 -7.79 -9.17 7.56
CA ALA A 96 -7.32 -10.39 8.20
C ALA A 96 -6.84 -11.45 7.20
N SER A 97 -7.33 -11.40 5.96
CA SER A 97 -6.92 -12.33 4.89
C SER A 97 -5.69 -11.82 4.13
N TYR A 98 -5.52 -10.49 4.07
CA TYR A 98 -4.42 -9.83 3.38
C TYR A 98 -3.84 -8.73 4.27
N PRO A 99 -2.81 -9.00 5.08
CA PRO A 99 -2.26 -8.00 6.00
C PRO A 99 -1.52 -6.90 5.24
N HIS A 100 -1.92 -5.64 5.47
CA HIS A 100 -1.35 -4.44 4.87
C HIS A 100 -0.33 -3.77 5.81
N GLN A 101 0.67 -4.53 6.25
CA GLN A 101 1.73 -4.09 7.16
C GLN A 101 3.10 -4.39 6.56
N LEU A 102 4.11 -3.62 6.99
CA LEU A 102 5.48 -3.70 6.51
C LEU A 102 6.23 -4.90 7.09
#